data_AF-A0A0N1G987-F1
#
_entry.id   AF-A0A0N1G987-F1
#
_cell.length_a   1.000
_cell.length_b   1.000
_cell.length_c   1.000
_cell.angle_alpha   90.00
_cell.angle_beta   90.00
_cell.angle_gamma   90.00
#
_symmetry.space_group_name_H-M   'P 1'
#
loop_
_entity.id
_entity.type
_entity.pdbx_description
1 polymer ?
#
loop_
_entity_poly.entity_id
_entity_poly.type
_entity_poly.pdbx_seq_one_letter_code
_entity_poly.pdbx_strand_id
1 'polypeptide(L)' 'MTHTNMTRTKRETERKYEAPSAKDTSWLPDLTSVDGIASVVGEGLDELDAVYYDTEDLRLVGASATLRRRTGGADAGW' A
#
# COMPACT_ATOMS: atom_id res chain seq x y z
N MET A 1 -5.47 37.26 1.77
CA MET A 1 -4.58 36.20 2.30
C MET A 1 -4.63 35.05 1.32
N THR A 2 -3.60 34.91 0.49
CA THR A 2 -3.54 33.88 -0.56
C THR A 2 -3.13 32.56 0.09
N HIS A 3 -4.02 31.57 0.13
CA HIS A 3 -3.68 30.21 0.52
C HIS A 3 -2.93 29.55 -0.65
N THR A 4 -1.62 29.39 -0.52
CA THR A 4 -0.83 28.56 -1.44
C THR A 4 -1.11 27.10 -1.12
N ASN A 5 -1.89 26.42 -1.96
CA ASN A 5 -2.08 24.97 -1.87
C ASN A 5 -0.74 24.28 -2.19
N MET A 6 -0.02 23.83 -1.17
CA MET A 6 1.23 23.08 -1.32
C MET A 6 0.90 21.61 -1.61
N THR A 7 1.08 21.18 -2.85
CA THR A 7 1.06 19.75 -3.21
C THR A 7 2.26 19.05 -2.57
N ARG A 8 2.01 17.97 -1.85
CA ARG A 8 3.06 17.12 -1.28
C ARG A 8 3.32 15.93 -2.20
N THR A 9 4.57 15.74 -2.61
CA THR A 9 5.02 14.55 -3.34
C THR A 9 5.73 13.60 -2.38
N LYS A 10 5.48 12.30 -2.53
CA LYS A 10 6.18 11.22 -1.83
C LYS A 10 6.76 10.27 -2.87
N ARG A 11 7.99 9.80 -2.64
CA ARG A 11 8.58 8.69 -3.37
C ARG A 11 8.50 7.45 -2.49
N GLU A 12 7.93 6.38 -3.04
CA GLU A 12 7.82 5.09 -2.37
C GLU A 12 8.63 4.04 -3.14
N THR A 13 9.07 2.99 -2.45
CA THR A 13 9.76 1.86 -3.06
C THR A 13 9.22 0.61 -2.39
N GLU A 14 8.59 -0.25 -3.19
CA GLU A 14 7.93 -1.47 -2.74
C GLU A 14 8.51 -2.67 -3.49
N ARG A 15 8.52 -3.82 -2.84
CA ARG A 15 8.73 -5.12 -3.49
C ARG A 15 7.62 -6.08 -3.06
N LYS A 16 6.90 -6.60 -4.04
CA LYS A 16 5.79 -7.54 -3.85
C LYS A 16 6.26 -8.98 -4.07
N TYR A 17 5.73 -9.87 -3.25
CA TYR A 17 5.96 -11.31 -3.32
C TYR A 17 4.61 -12.04 -3.30
N GLU A 18 4.54 -13.18 -3.98
CA GLU A 18 3.37 -14.07 -3.88
C GLU A 18 3.51 -14.93 -2.62
N ALA A 19 2.50 -14.91 -1.75
CA ALA A 19 2.49 -15.70 -0.54
C ALA A 19 1.91 -17.11 -0.82
N PRO A 20 2.47 -18.18 -0.24
CA PRO A 20 1.89 -19.52 -0.33
C PRO A 20 0.45 -19.61 0.23
N SER A 21 0.11 -18.75 1.19
CA SER A 21 -1.22 -18.63 1.78
C SER A 21 -1.46 -17.21 2.30
N ALA A 22 -2.69 -16.70 2.10
CA ALA A 22 -3.12 -15.40 2.62
C ALA A 22 -3.61 -15.46 4.08
N LYS A 23 -3.94 -16.66 4.59
CA LYS A 23 -4.50 -16.86 5.94
C LYS A 23 -3.53 -17.51 6.92
N ASP A 24 -2.42 -18.02 6.40
CA ASP A 24 -1.41 -18.72 7.18
C ASP A 24 -0.06 -18.07 6.92
N THR A 25 0.60 -17.68 8.01
CA THR A 25 1.92 -17.04 8.01
C THR A 25 3.01 -17.98 8.52
N SER A 26 2.70 -19.26 8.78
CA SER A 26 3.66 -20.27 9.26
C SER A 26 4.84 -20.53 8.30
N TRP A 27 4.70 -20.12 7.03
CA TRP A 27 5.74 -20.19 6.02
C TRP A 27 6.80 -19.08 6.16
N LEU A 28 6.52 -18.02 6.92
CA LEU A 28 7.51 -17.00 7.20
C LEU A 28 8.56 -17.55 8.18
N PRO A 29 9.86 -17.30 7.94
CA PRO A 29 10.87 -17.59 8.95
C PRO A 29 10.65 -16.69 10.17
N ASP A 30 11.29 -17.03 11.29
CA ASP A 30 11.35 -16.12 12.44
C ASP A 30 12.09 -14.83 12.03
N LEU A 31 11.31 -13.78 11.78
CA LEU A 31 11.81 -12.49 11.34
C LEU A 31 12.69 -11.82 12.40
N THR A 32 12.57 -12.20 13.68
CA THR A 32 13.44 -11.65 14.73
C THR A 32 14.89 -12.13 14.61
N SER A 33 15.13 -13.20 13.85
CA SER A 33 16.47 -13.76 13.60
C SER A 33 17.17 -13.18 12.36
N VAL A 34 16.50 -12.31 11.59
CA VAL A 34 17.04 -11.75 10.34
C VAL A 34 17.88 -10.50 10.62
N ASP A 35 19.12 -10.51 10.13
CA ASP A 35 20.04 -9.38 10.25
C ASP A 35 19.42 -8.08 9.71
N GLY A 36 19.47 -7.02 10.53
CA GLY A 36 18.94 -5.70 10.20
C GLY A 36 17.50 -5.45 10.68
N ILE A 37 16.80 -6.44 11.22
CA ILE A 37 15.48 -6.26 11.84
C ILE A 37 15.65 -5.86 13.31
N ALA A 38 15.16 -4.67 13.69
CA ALA A 38 15.25 -4.15 15.05
C ALA A 38 14.14 -4.69 15.97
N SER A 39 12.93 -4.86 15.44
CA SER A 39 11.78 -5.38 16.18
C SER A 39 10.71 -5.85 15.21
N VAL A 40 9.94 -6.84 15.63
CA VAL A 40 8.74 -7.32 14.93
C VAL A 40 7.53 -7.01 15.80
N VAL A 41 6.54 -6.31 15.25
CA VAL A 41 5.26 -6.04 15.91
C VAL A 41 4.19 -6.80 15.16
N GLY A 42 3.44 -7.63 15.88
CA GLY A 42 2.26 -8.28 15.34
C GLY A 42 1.12 -7.28 15.24
N GLU A 43 0.80 -6.87 14.02
CA GLU A 43 -0.43 -6.11 13.75
C GLU A 43 -1.56 -7.09 13.42
N GLY A 44 -2.80 -6.65 13.70
CA GLY A 44 -3.99 -7.41 13.36
C GLY A 44 -4.21 -7.51 11.84
N LEU A 45 -5.30 -8.19 11.46
CA LEU A 45 -5.75 -8.21 10.07
C LEU A 45 -6.58 -6.96 9.78
N ASP A 46 -6.18 -6.23 8.74
CA ASP A 46 -6.99 -5.17 8.13
C ASP A 46 -7.64 -5.67 6.84
N GLU A 47 -8.94 -5.45 6.71
CA GLU A 47 -9.64 -5.61 5.44
C GLU A 47 -9.56 -4.31 4.65
N LEU A 48 -8.99 -4.38 3.45
CA LEU A 48 -8.79 -3.22 2.59
C LEU A 48 -9.65 -3.36 1.33
N ASP A 49 -10.41 -2.31 1.01
CA ASP A 49 -11.18 -2.22 -0.23
C ASP A 49 -10.72 -0.99 -1.03
N ALA A 50 -10.68 -1.11 -2.35
CA ALA A 50 -10.23 -0.03 -3.22
C ALA A 50 -11.01 0.04 -4.52
N VAL A 51 -11.49 1.25 -4.84
CA VAL A 51 -12.10 1.58 -6.13
C VAL A 51 -11.08 2.31 -6.99
N TYR A 52 -10.86 1.81 -8.20
CA TYR A 52 -9.94 2.36 -9.19
C TYR A 52 -10.71 3.18 -10.21
N TYR A 53 -10.19 4.37 -10.51
CA TYR A 53 -10.78 5.28 -11.48
C TYR A 53 -9.83 5.47 -12.64
N ASP A 54 -10.40 5.53 -13.84
CA ASP A 54 -9.71 5.95 -15.06
C ASP A 54 -10.70 6.73 -15.94
N THR A 55 -10.20 7.33 -17.01
CA THR A 55 -11.03 7.89 -18.08
C THR A 55 -11.49 6.78 -19.03
N GLU A 56 -12.52 7.05 -19.83
CA GLU A 56 -13.03 6.08 -20.82
C GLU A 56 -11.95 5.63 -21.82
N ASP A 57 -11.02 6.51 -22.16
CA ASP A 57 -9.85 6.25 -23.00
C ASP A 57 -8.64 5.66 -22.25
N LEU A 58 -8.79 5.27 -20.98
CA LEU A 58 -7.76 4.61 -20.17
C LEU A 58 -6.45 5.42 -20.05
N ARG A 59 -6.57 6.74 -19.85
CA ARG A 59 -5.44 7.66 -19.87
C ARG A 59 -4.47 7.46 -18.71
N LEU A 60 -4.96 7.12 -17.52
CA LEU A 60 -4.10 6.94 -16.35
C LEU A 60 -3.25 5.68 -16.48
N VAL A 61 -3.86 4.53 -16.78
CA VAL A 61 -3.09 3.30 -17.00
C VAL A 61 -2.15 3.42 -18.20
N GLY A 62 -2.56 4.12 -19.27
CA GLY A 62 -1.69 4.43 -20.41
C GLY A 62 -0.45 5.23 -20.01
N ALA A 63 -0.56 6.07 -18.98
CA ALA A 63 0.55 6.82 -18.39
C ALA A 63 1.25 6.10 -17.22
N SER A 64 0.93 4.83 -16.95
CA SER A 64 1.39 4.09 -15.75
C SER A 64 1.09 4.82 -14.43
N ALA A 65 -0.02 5.55 -14.40
CA ALA A 65 -0.55 6.23 -13.23
C ALA A 65 -1.80 5.50 -12.72
N THR A 66 -2.12 5.69 -11.44
CA THR A 66 -3.32 5.11 -10.82
C THR A 66 -3.97 6.15 -9.93
N LEU A 67 -5.29 6.31 -10.05
CA LEU A 67 -6.12 7.02 -9.09
C LEU A 67 -7.03 5.99 -8.40
N ARG A 68 -6.92 5.89 -7.08
CA ARG A 68 -7.76 4.96 -6.31
C ARG A 68 -8.28 5.63 -5.05
N ARG A 69 -9.49 5.28 -4.64
CA ARG A 69 -9.99 5.58 -3.29
C ARG A 69 -9.98 4.28 -2.49
N ARG A 70 -9.31 4.26 -1.34
CA ARG A 70 -9.19 3.10 -0.45
C ARG A 70 -9.99 3.31 0.83
N THR A 71 -10.62 2.25 1.32
CA THR A 71 -11.22 2.16 2.66
C THR A 71 -10.57 1.01 3.44
N GLY A 72 -10.72 1.04 4.77
CA GLY A 72 -10.06 0.10 5.68
C GLY A 72 -8.62 0.46 6.01
N GLY A 73 -8.12 -0.09 7.13
CA GLY A 73 -6.78 0.16 7.66
C GLY A 73 -6.54 1.61 8.10
N ALA A 74 -5.31 1.89 8.57
CA ALA A 74 -4.91 3.20 9.08
C ALA A 74 -4.79 4.29 7.98
N ASP A 75 -4.60 3.88 6.73
CA ASP A 75 -4.36 4.77 5.59
C ASP A 75 -5.56 4.83 4.62
N ALA A 76 -6.79 4.80 5.13
CA ALA A 76 -7.98 5.02 4.30
C ALA A 76 -7.97 6.44 3.71
N GLY A 77 -8.36 6.60 2.43
CA GLY A 77 -8.28 7.88 1.75
C GLY A 77 -8.22 7.79 0.22
N TRP A 78 -7.68 8.85 -0.38
CA TRP A 78 -7.37 8.96 -1.81
C TRP A 78 -5.89 8.70 -2.07
#